data_AF-A0A7V6L8I2-F1
#
_entry.id   AF-A0A7V6L8I2-F1
#
_cell.length_a   1.000
_cell.length_b   1.000
_cell.length_c   1.000
_cell.angle_alpha   90.00
_cell.angle_beta   90.00
_cell.angle_gamma   90.00
#
_symmetry.space_group_name_H-M   'P 1'
#
loop_
_entity.id
_entity.type
_entity.pdbx_description
1 polymer ?
#
loop_
_entity_poly.entity_id
_entity_poly.type
_entity_poly.pdbx_seq_one_letter_code
_entity_poly.pdbx_strand_id
1 'polypeptide(L)' 'MELFIIKRDGKKEPFSIEKIRNAISKAFLSVGSFATQDVISNILCRVN' A
#
# COMPACT_ATOMS: atom_id res chain seq x y z
N MET A 1 -11.20 -3.98 16.14
CA MET A 1 -10.18 -5.04 16.10
C MET A 1 -8.95 -4.44 15.43
N GLU A 2 -7.81 -4.42 16.09
CA GLU A 2 -6.57 -3.90 15.48
C GLU A 2 -6.01 -4.95 14.51
N LEU A 3 -5.78 -4.55 13.25
CA LEU A 3 -5.17 -5.38 12.24
C LEU A 3 -3.65 -5.23 12.30
N PHE A 4 -2.92 -6.33 12.15
CA PHE A 4 -1.46 -6.35 12.20
C PHE A 4 -0.88 -7.07 10.99
N ILE A 5 0.37 -6.75 10.65
CA ILE A 5 1.17 -7.43 9.64
C ILE A 5 2.43 -8.02 10.28
N ILE A 6 2.82 -9.22 9.83
CA ILE A 6 4.11 -9.82 10.16
C ILE A 6 5.12 -9.41 9.10
N LYS A 7 6.19 -8.74 9.51
CA LYS A 7 7.27 -8.33 8.63
C LYS A 7 8.18 -9.49 8.26
N ARG A 8 9.08 -9.24 7.29
CA ARG A 8 10.09 -10.21 6.83
C ARG A 8 11.05 -10.66 7.94
N ASP A 9 11.30 -9.79 8.92
CA ASP A 9 12.12 -10.10 10.11
C ASP A 9 11.31 -10.78 11.24
N GLY A 10 10.04 -11.15 10.97
CA GLY A 10 9.14 -11.77 11.94
C GLY A 10 8.45 -10.80 12.91
N LYS A 11 8.78 -9.50 12.88
CA LYS A 11 8.15 -8.53 13.80
C LYS A 11 6.70 -8.27 13.44
N LYS A 12 5.85 -8.15 14.45
CA LYS A 12 4.45 -7.73 14.32
C LYS A 12 4.33 -6.22 14.41
N GLU A 13 3.68 -5.59 13.43
CA GLU A 13 3.39 -4.15 13.43
C GLU A 13 1.92 -3.89 13.11
N PRO A 14 1.35 -2.77 13.61
CA PRO A 14 0.03 -2.32 13.18
C PRO A 14 -0.04 -2.18 11.66
N PHE A 15 -1.12 -2.70 11.07
CA PHE A 15 -1.36 -2.55 9.65
C PHE A 15 -1.57 -1.07 9.31
N SER A 16 -1.00 -0.65 8.17
CA SER A 16 -1.17 0.71 7.65
C SER A 16 -1.36 0.64 6.15
N ILE A 17 -2.57 0.96 5.69
CA ILE A 17 -2.91 1.05 4.26
C ILE A 17 -2.07 2.11 3.55
N GLU A 18 -1.61 3.12 4.29
CA GLU A 18 -0.77 4.21 3.78
C GLU A 18 0.61 3.71 3.32
N LYS A 19 1.15 2.66 3.95
CA LYS A 19 2.38 2.00 3.47
C LYS A 19 2.18 1.40 2.08
N ILE A 20 0.99 0.89 1.76
CA ILE A 20 0.65 0.35 0.44
C ILE A 20 0.44 1.48 -0.57
N ARG A 21 -0.33 2.53 -0.21
CA ARG A 21 -0.51 3.71 -1.08
C ARG A 21 0.82 4.34 -1.50
N ASN A 22 1.74 4.53 -0.55
CA ASN A 22 3.06 5.09 -0.83
C ASN A 22 3.90 4.20 -1.76
N ALA A 23 3.80 2.88 -1.63
CA ALA A 23 4.51 1.95 -2.53
C ALA A 23 3.97 2.03 -3.96
N ILE A 24 2.64 2.13 -4.13
CA ILE A 24 2.00 2.33 -5.44
C ILE A 24 2.47 3.65 -6.05
N SER A 25 2.42 4.76 -5.31
CA SER A 25 2.88 6.07 -5.81
C SER A 25 4.34 6.03 -6.27
N LYS A 26 5.23 5.41 -5.49
CA LYS A 26 6.65 5.26 -5.88
C LYS A 26 6.84 4.44 -7.16
N ALA A 27 6.04 3.38 -7.35
CA ALA A 27 6.11 2.56 -8.56
C ALA A 27 5.73 3.38 -9.80
N PHE A 28 4.66 4.17 -9.74
CA PHE A 28 4.25 5.04 -10.86
C PHE A 28 5.28 6.14 -11.12
N LEU A 29 5.82 6.76 -10.07
CA LEU A 29 6.85 7.79 -10.21
C LEU A 29 8.13 7.25 -10.88
N SER A 30 8.50 6.00 -10.60
CA SER A 30 9.69 5.37 -11.20
C SER A 30 9.62 5.24 -12.72
N VAL A 31 8.42 5.29 -13.30
CA VAL A 31 8.17 5.23 -14.74
C VAL A 31 7.72 6.58 -15.32
N GLY A 32 7.89 7.68 -14.57
CA GLY A 32 7.52 9.02 -15.02
C GLY A 32 6.01 9.28 -15.06
N SER A 33 5.23 8.52 -14.29
CA SER A 33 3.77 8.64 -14.21
C SER A 33 3.30 8.88 -12.77
N PHE A 34 2.00 9.13 -12.60
CA PHE A 34 1.36 9.28 -11.30
C PHE A 34 0.15 8.36 -11.21
N ALA A 35 -0.04 7.73 -10.05
CA ALA A 35 -1.23 6.92 -9.81
C ALA A 35 -2.43 7.83 -9.52
N THR A 36 -3.48 7.75 -10.34
CA THR A 36 -4.75 8.45 -10.08
C THR A 36 -5.50 7.79 -8.92
N GLN A 37 -6.48 8.49 -8.34
CA GLN A 37 -7.30 7.92 -7.26
C GLN A 37 -8.05 6.66 -7.70
N ASP A 38 -8.56 6.62 -8.93
CA ASP A 38 -9.24 5.43 -9.47
C ASP A 38 -8.29 4.24 -9.59
N VAL A 39 -7.06 4.47 -10.05
CA VAL A 39 -6.02 3.43 -10.13
C VAL A 39 -5.67 2.91 -8.74
N ILE A 40 -5.46 3.81 -7.77
CA ILE A 40 -5.16 3.43 -6.39
C ILE A 40 -6.32 2.62 -5.79
N SER A 41 -7.56 3.07 -5.98
CA SER A 41 -8.76 2.37 -5.51
C SER A 41 -8.89 0.97 -6.12
N ASN A 42 -8.69 0.85 -7.43
CA ASN A 42 -8.73 -0.43 -8.15
C ASN A 42 -7.65 -1.40 -7.66
N ILE A 43 -6.43 -0.93 -7.41
CA ILE A 43 -5.34 -1.76 -6.87
C ILE A 43 -5.65 -2.21 -5.43
N LEU A 44 -6.27 -1.34 -4.63
CA LEU A 44 -6.58 -1.60 -3.22
C LEU A 44 -7.91 -2.31 -2.97
N CYS A 45 -8.70 -2.62 -4.00
CA CYS A 45 -10.08 -3.11 -3.86
C CYS A 45 -10.26 -4.37 -2.98
N ARG A 46 -9.19 -5.13 -2.74
CA ARG A 46 -9.21 -6.37 -1.93
C ARG A 46 -8.62 -6.22 -0.52
N VAL A 47 -8.13 -5.02 -0.18
CA VAL A 47 -7.38 -4.75 1.06
C VAL A 47 -8.02 -3.61 1.86
N ASN A 48 -9.14 -3.08 1.38
CA ASN A 48 -9.88 -1.97 1.98
C ASN A 48 -11.03 -2.46 2.85
#